data_AF-A0AAD9PXX2-F1
#
_entry.id   AF-A0AAD9PXX2-F1
#
_cell.length_a   1.000
_cell.length_b   1.000
_cell.length_c   1.000
_cell.angle_alpha   90.00
_cell.angle_beta   90.00
_cell.angle_gamma   90.00
#
_symmetry.space_group_name_H-M   'P 1'
#
loop_
_entity.id
_entity.type
_entity.pdbx_description
1 polymer ?
#
loop_
_entity_poly.entity_id
_entity_poly.type
_entity_poly.pdbx_seq_one_letter_code
_entity_poly.pdbx_strand_id
1 'polypeptide(L)'
;MEIFEKERLRISIDQIQSALRYGTNAYKSVKDACPGAMTGEGEECYPLEPKIILVAITEGAIQNERVTLFTKGHECLDMKLTCRENLSLSVEPSYLYLYKPLQDDEVGDLALIKCSPSANGQEQVCEGLILRHKPKVISRGKELVKIMNADGKLVDCPGVVFDTGNTAGTGISAALVKALNLDDKIDIRDRRSFVGVGTDNNGKPIEGECNTIMIHVKIRDMWLTGKALYGIPPGKIHLLIGTDIIDLLGQKDFKLGK
;
A
#
# COMPACT_ATOMS: atom_id res chain seq x y z
N MET A 1 20.55 -19.85 27.28
CA MET A 1 20.78 -18.43 26.93
C MET A 1 19.80 -18.09 25.83
N GLU A 2 18.56 -17.80 26.20
CA GLU A 2 17.50 -17.42 25.26
C GLU A 2 17.53 -15.91 25.08
N ILE A 3 17.77 -15.48 23.85
CA ILE A 3 17.72 -14.08 23.46
C ILE A 3 16.24 -13.75 23.29
N PHE A 4 15.68 -12.97 24.21
CA PHE A 4 14.39 -12.32 24.02
C PHE A 4 14.52 -11.34 22.84
N GLU A 5 13.97 -11.71 21.68
CA GLU A 5 13.61 -10.73 20.66
C GLU A 5 12.57 -9.80 21.27
N LYS A 6 13.01 -8.58 21.58
CA LYS A 6 12.13 -7.49 22.01
C LYS A 6 11.17 -7.23 20.86
N GLU A 7 9.90 -7.65 20.99
CA GLU A 7 8.83 -7.26 20.08
C GLU A 7 8.86 -5.73 19.94
N ARG A 8 9.32 -5.23 18.79
CA ARG A 8 9.16 -3.81 18.46
C ARG A 8 7.67 -3.58 18.29
N LEU A 9 7.06 -2.92 19.27
CA LEU A 9 5.72 -2.33 19.16
C LEU A 9 5.65 -1.57 17.82
N ARG A 10 4.96 -2.15 16.84
CA ARG A 10 4.63 -1.46 15.59
C ARG A 10 3.53 -0.46 15.91
N ILE A 11 3.92 0.80 16.08
CA ILE A 11 2.99 1.92 16.19
C ILE A 11 2.29 2.08 14.83
N SER A 12 0.96 2.16 14.81
CA SER A 12 0.22 2.39 13.56
C SER A 12 0.36 3.83 13.07
N ILE A 13 0.16 4.07 11.77
CA ILE A 13 0.18 5.42 11.20
C ILE A 13 -0.87 6.31 11.87
N ASP A 14 -2.04 5.74 12.17
CA ASP A 14 -3.10 6.44 12.91
C ASP A 14 -2.63 6.90 14.28
N GLN A 15 -1.89 6.06 15.01
CA GLN A 15 -1.31 6.43 16.31
C GLN A 15 -0.26 7.54 16.17
N ILE A 16 0.63 7.46 15.18
CA ILE A 16 1.63 8.50 14.92
C ILE A 16 0.94 9.83 14.64
N GLN A 17 -0.02 9.86 13.73
CA GLN A 17 -0.67 11.10 13.31
C GLN A 17 -1.61 11.67 14.36
N SER A 18 -2.25 10.84 15.19
CA SER A 18 -3.07 11.31 16.32
C SER A 18 -2.28 12.11 17.36
N ALA A 19 -0.96 11.87 17.45
CA ALA A 19 -0.05 12.56 18.35
C ALA A 19 0.53 13.87 17.76
N LEU A 20 0.27 14.17 16.49
CA LEU A 20 0.79 15.36 15.83
C LEU A 20 -0.13 16.56 16.06
N ARG A 21 0.47 17.73 16.24
CA ARG A 21 -0.21 19.01 16.40
C ARG A 21 0.48 20.08 15.57
N TYR A 22 -0.33 20.93 14.93
CA TYR A 22 0.18 22.06 14.19
C TYR A 22 0.97 23.03 15.09
N GLY A 23 2.08 23.55 14.59
CA GLY A 23 2.94 24.49 15.31
C GLY A 23 3.81 23.85 16.41
N THR A 24 3.67 22.55 16.67
CA THR A 24 4.55 21.82 17.59
C THR A 24 5.46 20.88 16.81
N ASN A 25 4.88 19.95 16.07
CA ASN A 25 5.57 18.84 15.42
C ASN A 25 5.08 18.58 13.99
N ALA A 26 4.10 19.35 13.51
CA ALA A 26 3.70 19.41 12.11
C ALA A 26 3.33 20.86 11.72
N TYR A 27 3.33 21.16 10.43
CA TYR A 27 3.03 22.50 9.89
C TYR A 27 2.07 22.41 8.71
N LYS A 28 1.26 23.45 8.47
CA LYS A 28 0.36 23.47 7.31
C LYS A 28 1.13 23.79 6.02
N SER A 29 2.26 24.48 6.11
CA SER A 29 3.10 24.88 4.99
C SER A 29 4.58 24.89 5.36
N VAL A 30 5.47 24.99 4.37
CA VAL A 30 6.91 25.23 4.60
C VAL A 30 7.13 26.65 5.14
N LYS A 31 6.40 27.64 4.65
CA LYS A 31 6.45 29.03 5.17
C LYS A 31 6.09 29.11 6.66
N ASP A 32 5.14 28.31 7.13
CA ASP A 32 4.75 28.29 8.54
C ASP A 32 5.87 27.71 9.42
N ALA A 33 6.61 26.73 8.88
CA ALA A 33 7.70 26.05 9.58
C ALA A 33 9.01 26.84 9.59
N CYS A 34 9.19 27.67 8.54
CA CYS A 34 10.37 28.48 8.26
C CYS A 34 9.94 29.84 7.68
N PRO A 35 9.51 30.80 8.52
CA PRO A 35 9.20 32.15 8.08
C PRO A 35 10.44 32.77 7.42
N GLY A 36 10.35 33.18 6.15
CA GLY A 36 11.46 33.76 5.36
C GLY A 36 11.98 32.89 4.21
N ALA A 37 11.60 31.61 4.12
CA ALA A 37 12.13 30.67 3.12
C ALA A 37 11.80 30.98 1.64
N MET A 38 10.85 31.88 1.35
CA MET A 38 10.29 32.10 0.00
C MET A 38 10.33 33.55 -0.48
N THR A 39 10.75 34.49 0.37
CA THR A 39 10.90 35.90 0.01
C THR A 39 12.38 36.13 -0.29
N GLY A 40 12.76 36.10 -1.57
CA GLY A 40 14.12 36.43 -2.03
C GLY A 40 14.53 37.89 -1.78
N GLU A 41 13.91 38.55 -0.81
CA GLU A 41 14.15 39.92 -0.40
C GLU A 41 14.14 39.93 1.14
N GLY A 42 15.32 40.05 1.74
CA GLY A 42 15.49 40.19 3.19
C GLY A 42 16.65 39.37 3.74
N GLU A 43 17.61 40.06 4.36
CA GLU A 43 18.81 39.54 5.03
C GLU A 43 18.55 38.71 6.31
N GLU A 44 17.34 38.22 6.58
CA GLU A 44 17.03 37.60 7.87
C GLU A 44 16.48 36.16 7.77
N CYS A 45 17.23 35.25 8.39
CA CYS A 45 16.86 33.89 8.83
C CYS A 45 16.66 32.78 7.78
N TYR A 46 17.67 32.53 6.94
CA TYR A 46 17.85 31.16 6.44
C TYR A 46 18.38 30.26 7.56
N PRO A 47 17.85 29.03 7.72
CA PRO A 47 18.43 28.10 8.68
C PRO A 47 19.87 27.77 8.22
N LEU A 48 20.85 28.15 9.04
CA LEU A 48 22.28 27.88 8.81
C LEU A 48 22.59 26.38 8.77
N GLU A 49 21.68 25.57 9.32
CA GLU A 49 21.76 24.10 9.35
C GLU A 49 20.53 23.47 8.68
N PRO A 50 20.68 22.29 8.05
CA PRO A 50 19.56 21.57 7.47
C PRO A 50 18.47 21.28 8.49
N LYS A 51 17.22 21.65 8.17
CA LYS A 51 16.05 21.41 9.02
C LYS A 51 15.14 20.38 8.37
N ILE A 52 14.68 19.40 9.15
CA ILE A 52 13.66 18.44 8.72
C ILE A 52 12.33 18.84 9.34
N ILE A 53 11.30 18.97 8.51
CA ILE A 53 9.97 19.40 8.90
C ILE A 53 8.90 18.45 8.37
N LEU A 54 7.80 18.31 9.12
CA LEU A 54 6.61 17.58 8.70
C LEU A 54 5.56 18.58 8.21
N VAL A 55 5.19 18.48 6.94
CA VAL A 55 4.23 19.40 6.30
C VAL A 55 2.98 18.64 5.86
N ALA A 56 1.81 19.12 6.29
CA ALA A 56 0.54 18.52 5.93
C ALA A 56 0.20 18.78 4.46
N ILE A 57 -0.24 17.73 3.77
CA ILE A 57 -0.53 17.76 2.32
C ILE A 57 -2.00 17.50 2.05
N THR A 58 -2.53 18.16 1.03
CA THR A 58 -3.91 18.01 0.54
C THR A 58 -3.95 17.28 -0.80
N GLU A 59 -2.90 17.39 -1.61
CA GLU A 59 -2.77 16.69 -2.90
C GLU A 59 -1.29 16.39 -3.18
N GLY A 60 -1.04 15.41 -4.04
CA GLY A 60 0.29 15.22 -4.57
C GLY A 60 0.37 14.20 -5.69
N ALA A 61 1.46 14.25 -6.44
CA ALA A 61 1.78 13.31 -7.51
C ALA A 61 3.27 13.04 -7.56
N ILE A 62 3.65 11.81 -7.90
CA ILE A 62 5.04 11.39 -8.10
C ILE A 62 5.26 11.12 -9.59
N GLN A 63 6.32 11.69 -10.16
CA GLN A 63 6.70 11.48 -11.55
C GLN A 63 8.21 11.70 -11.70
N ASN A 64 8.91 10.81 -12.42
CA ASN A 64 10.34 10.96 -12.74
C ASN A 64 11.23 11.32 -11.54
N GLU A 65 11.11 10.58 -10.43
CA GLU A 65 11.86 10.82 -9.18
C GLU A 65 11.57 12.17 -8.49
N ARG A 66 10.57 12.91 -8.97
CA ARG A 66 10.09 14.15 -8.36
C ARG A 66 8.72 13.93 -7.75
N VAL A 67 8.39 14.81 -6.81
CA VAL A 67 7.07 14.88 -6.20
C VAL A 67 6.57 16.32 -6.27
N THR A 68 5.35 16.48 -6.76
CA THR A 68 4.59 17.72 -6.67
C THR A 68 3.58 17.56 -5.54
N LEU A 69 3.59 18.47 -4.57
CA LEU A 69 2.72 18.44 -3.40
C LEU A 69 1.97 19.75 -3.27
N PHE A 70 0.68 19.67 -2.93
CA PHE A 70 -0.09 20.82 -2.46
C PHE A 70 -0.24 20.71 -0.94
N THR A 71 0.15 21.76 -0.22
CA THR A 71 0.12 21.79 1.23
C THR A 71 -1.22 22.30 1.76
N LYS A 72 -1.54 22.04 3.04
CA LYS A 72 -2.73 22.59 3.70
C LYS A 72 -2.67 24.12 3.84
N GLY A 73 -1.49 24.73 3.80
CA GLY A 73 -1.31 26.18 3.74
C GLY A 73 -1.28 26.74 2.31
N HIS A 74 -1.81 25.98 1.34
CA HIS A 74 -1.99 26.41 -0.06
C HIS A 74 -0.68 26.67 -0.82
N GLU A 75 0.40 25.99 -0.46
CA GLU A 75 1.64 26.02 -1.25
C GLU A 75 1.70 24.86 -2.24
N CYS A 76 2.23 25.11 -3.43
CA CYS A 76 2.61 24.07 -4.38
C CYS A 76 4.13 23.91 -4.33
N LEU A 77 4.60 22.70 -4.04
CA LEU A 77 6.01 22.37 -3.91
C LEU A 77 6.37 21.31 -4.94
N ASP A 78 7.37 21.59 -5.77
CA ASP A 78 7.97 20.61 -6.68
C ASP A 78 9.40 20.31 -6.23
N MET A 79 9.62 19.08 -5.75
CA MET A 79 10.86 18.68 -5.09
C MET A 79 11.36 17.34 -5.59
N LYS A 80 12.65 17.09 -5.43
CA LYS A 80 13.22 15.75 -5.59
C LYS A 80 12.68 14.83 -4.49
N LEU A 81 12.30 13.61 -4.83
CA LEU A 81 11.91 12.56 -3.89
C LEU A 81 13.12 11.64 -3.64
N THR A 82 13.63 11.57 -2.42
CA THR A 82 14.79 10.70 -2.09
C THR A 82 14.37 9.33 -1.57
N CYS A 83 13.10 9.16 -1.20
CA CYS A 83 12.59 7.90 -0.67
C CYS A 83 12.57 6.79 -1.74
N ARG A 84 13.56 5.88 -1.69
CA ARG A 84 13.75 4.79 -2.67
C ARG A 84 12.54 3.86 -2.83
N GLU A 85 11.74 3.67 -1.80
CA GLU A 85 10.56 2.79 -1.86
C GLU A 85 9.41 3.39 -2.67
N ASN A 86 9.39 4.72 -2.84
CA ASN A 86 8.34 5.46 -3.54
C ASN A 86 8.81 6.03 -4.89
N LEU A 87 10.05 5.77 -5.29
CA LEU A 87 10.57 6.18 -6.59
C LEU A 87 9.90 5.37 -7.70
N SER A 88 8.92 5.99 -8.35
CA SER A 88 8.33 5.47 -9.58
C SER A 88 9.16 5.96 -10.77
N LEU A 89 9.67 5.02 -11.59
CA LEU A 89 10.26 5.30 -12.91
C LEU A 89 9.18 5.48 -14.00
N SER A 90 7.92 5.65 -13.60
CA SER A 90 6.80 5.85 -14.51
C SER A 90 6.88 7.20 -15.20
N VAL A 91 6.65 7.19 -16.51
CA VAL A 91 6.48 8.39 -17.34
C VAL A 91 5.16 9.09 -17.02
N GLU A 92 4.13 8.34 -16.59
CA GLU A 92 2.84 8.88 -16.17
C GLU A 92 2.83 9.23 -14.67
N PRO A 93 2.21 10.35 -14.28
CA PRO A 93 2.16 10.78 -12.89
C PRO A 93 1.33 9.82 -12.04
N SER A 94 1.90 9.41 -10.91
CA SER A 94 1.22 8.60 -9.89
C SER A 94 0.64 9.51 -8.81
N TYR A 95 -0.67 9.75 -8.86
CA TYR A 95 -1.36 10.59 -7.86
C TYR A 95 -1.43 9.90 -6.50
N LEU A 96 -1.11 10.66 -5.44
CA LEU A 96 -1.19 10.20 -4.06
C LEU A 96 -2.65 10.04 -3.64
N TYR A 97 -2.96 8.94 -2.95
CA TYR A 97 -4.26 8.71 -2.36
C TYR A 97 -4.25 9.21 -0.92
N LEU A 98 -4.71 10.44 -0.72
CA LEU A 98 -4.70 11.10 0.58
C LEU A 98 -6.05 10.95 1.28
N TYR A 99 -6.04 10.82 2.60
CA TYR A 99 -7.24 10.77 3.41
C TYR A 99 -7.99 12.11 3.32
N LYS A 100 -9.24 12.04 2.85
CA LYS A 100 -10.16 13.18 2.75
C LYS A 100 -11.58 12.73 3.14
N PRO A 101 -12.43 13.63 3.66
CA PRO A 101 -12.10 15.00 4.07
C PRO A 101 -11.30 15.01 5.38
N LEU A 102 -10.44 16.03 5.57
CA LEU A 102 -9.79 16.29 6.85
C LEU A 102 -10.52 17.43 7.54
N GLN A 103 -10.69 17.35 8.86
CA GLN A 103 -11.07 18.54 9.64
C GLN A 103 -9.92 19.57 9.61
N ASP A 104 -10.22 20.84 9.89
CA ASP A 104 -9.25 21.93 9.79
C ASP A 104 -8.08 21.80 10.78
N ASP A 105 -8.34 21.20 11.93
CA ASP A 105 -7.39 20.96 13.02
C ASP A 105 -6.66 19.62 12.91
N GLU A 106 -7.17 18.68 12.12
CA GLU A 106 -6.50 17.41 11.87
C GLU A 106 -5.25 17.60 10.99
N VAL A 107 -4.12 17.02 11.44
CA VAL A 107 -2.86 17.12 10.68
C VAL A 107 -2.92 16.38 9.34
N GLY A 108 -3.58 15.21 9.31
CA GLY A 108 -3.74 14.40 8.10
C GLY A 108 -2.46 13.75 7.60
N ASP A 109 -2.36 13.61 6.28
CA ASP A 109 -1.21 13.06 5.58
C ASP A 109 -0.07 14.07 5.47
N LEU A 110 1.17 13.58 5.52
CA LEU A 110 2.34 14.42 5.70
C LEU A 110 3.45 14.09 4.71
N ALA A 111 4.20 15.12 4.35
CA ALA A 111 5.51 15.01 3.73
C ALA A 111 6.61 15.34 4.74
N LEU A 112 7.66 14.53 4.75
CA LEU A 112 8.90 14.80 5.46
C LEU A 112 9.81 15.59 4.51
N ILE A 113 9.93 16.89 4.75
CA ILE A 113 10.69 17.80 3.89
C ILE A 113 11.98 18.18 4.60
N LYS A 114 13.10 17.96 3.92
CA LYS A 114 14.39 18.48 4.31
C LYS A 114 14.64 19.80 3.60
N CYS A 115 14.93 20.81 4.39
CA CYS A 115 15.27 22.15 3.96
C CYS A 115 16.75 22.39 4.24
N SER A 116 17.56 22.62 3.21
CA SER A 116 19.00 22.86 3.36
C SER A 116 19.37 24.23 2.76
N PRO A 117 20.29 24.98 3.37
CA PRO A 117 20.84 26.17 2.75
C PRO A 117 21.61 25.80 1.46
N SER A 118 21.50 26.65 0.45
CA SER A 118 22.13 26.49 -0.87
C SER A 118 22.58 27.85 -1.41
N ALA A 119 23.43 27.85 -2.45
CA ALA A 119 23.95 29.08 -3.05
C ALA A 119 22.85 30.01 -3.60
N ASN A 120 21.68 29.47 -3.95
CA ASN A 120 20.55 30.21 -4.54
C ASN A 120 19.37 30.34 -3.56
N GLY A 121 19.61 30.25 -2.25
CA GLY A 121 18.57 30.26 -1.22
C GLY A 121 18.40 28.88 -0.60
N GLN A 122 17.17 28.38 -0.48
CA GLN A 122 16.88 27.13 0.23
C GLN A 122 16.58 25.98 -0.75
N GLU A 123 17.33 24.89 -0.65
CA GLU A 123 17.02 23.64 -1.36
C GLU A 123 16.03 22.81 -0.52
N GLN A 124 14.99 22.30 -1.20
CA GLN A 124 13.95 21.49 -0.57
C GLN A 124 13.91 20.11 -1.23
N VAL A 125 13.95 19.07 -0.40
CA VAL A 125 13.90 17.66 -0.80
C VAL A 125 12.85 16.93 0.02
N CYS A 126 12.06 16.08 -0.64
CA CYS A 126 11.11 15.21 0.05
C CYS A 126 11.81 13.90 0.44
N GLU A 127 12.07 13.73 1.73
CA GLU A 127 12.72 12.55 2.31
C GLU A 127 11.75 11.38 2.52
N GLY A 128 10.45 11.66 2.56
CA GLY A 128 9.44 10.62 2.71
C GLY A 128 8.01 11.14 2.79
N LEU A 129 7.07 10.22 2.70
CA LEU A 129 5.64 10.46 2.81
C LEU A 129 5.09 9.59 3.95
N ILE A 130 4.25 10.19 4.81
CA ILE A 130 3.53 9.49 5.88
C ILE A 130 2.04 9.60 5.52
N LEU A 131 1.55 8.58 4.83
CA LEU A 131 0.18 8.53 4.30
C LEU A 131 -0.67 7.53 5.09
N ARG A 132 -1.88 7.93 5.49
CA ARG A 132 -2.92 7.06 6.08
C ARG A 132 -3.32 5.96 5.13
N HIS A 133 -3.41 6.29 3.84
CA HIS A 133 -3.72 5.33 2.81
C HIS A 133 -2.49 5.02 1.96
N LYS A 134 -2.24 3.72 1.75
CA LYS A 134 -1.38 3.30 0.65
C LYS A 134 -2.02 3.77 -0.68
N PRO A 135 -1.22 4.15 -1.70
CA PRO A 135 -1.74 4.43 -3.04
C PRO A 135 -2.70 3.33 -3.47
N LYS A 136 -3.76 3.62 -4.25
CA LYS A 136 -4.69 2.61 -4.80
C LYS A 136 -4.03 1.64 -5.80
N VAL A 137 -2.75 1.37 -5.63
CA VAL A 137 -1.96 0.38 -6.35
C VAL A 137 -1.68 -0.78 -5.38
N ILE A 138 -2.23 -1.95 -5.66
CA ILE A 138 -1.99 -3.21 -4.95
C ILE A 138 -0.74 -3.86 -5.52
N SER A 139 0.28 -4.11 -4.68
CA SER A 139 1.49 -4.81 -5.16
C SER A 139 1.20 -6.29 -5.33
N ARG A 140 1.47 -6.83 -6.54
CA ARG A 140 1.11 -8.21 -6.90
C ARG A 140 1.76 -9.29 -6.04
N GLY A 141 2.90 -9.01 -5.40
CA GLY A 141 3.63 -9.97 -4.57
C GLY A 141 3.96 -9.51 -3.16
N LYS A 142 3.59 -8.28 -2.77
CA LYS A 142 3.90 -7.71 -1.45
C LYS A 142 2.67 -7.17 -0.72
N GLU A 143 1.50 -7.16 -1.33
CA GLU A 143 0.30 -6.70 -0.63
C GLU A 143 -0.04 -7.64 0.53
N LEU A 144 -0.30 -7.05 1.70
CA LEU A 144 -0.72 -7.81 2.87
C LEU A 144 -2.18 -8.19 2.72
N VAL A 145 -2.46 -9.48 2.76
CA VAL A 145 -3.81 -10.03 2.73
C VAL A 145 -4.04 -10.82 4.01
N LYS A 146 -5.19 -10.58 4.63
CA LYS A 146 -5.69 -11.43 5.72
C LYS A 146 -6.76 -12.36 5.19
N ILE A 147 -6.87 -13.54 5.77
CA ILE A 147 -7.89 -14.53 5.43
C ILE A 147 -8.57 -15.02 6.71
N MET A 148 -9.86 -15.30 6.62
CA MET A 148 -10.64 -15.80 7.74
C MET A 148 -10.39 -17.30 7.93
N ASN A 149 -10.11 -17.73 9.17
CA ASN A 149 -10.03 -19.13 9.57
C ASN A 149 -11.40 -19.69 9.98
N ALA A 150 -11.47 -20.98 10.31
CA ALA A 150 -12.70 -21.65 10.73
C ALA A 150 -13.37 -21.05 11.99
N ASP A 151 -12.60 -20.40 12.86
CA ASP A 151 -13.11 -19.73 14.06
C ASP A 151 -13.67 -18.32 13.79
N GLY A 152 -13.68 -17.88 12.52
CA GLY A 152 -14.08 -16.53 12.13
C GLY A 152 -13.03 -15.44 12.40
N LYS A 153 -11.79 -15.82 12.74
CA LYS A 153 -10.69 -14.88 13.00
C LYS A 153 -9.93 -14.56 11.72
N LEU A 154 -9.57 -13.29 11.52
CA LEU A 154 -8.68 -12.87 10.45
C LEU A 154 -7.21 -13.11 10.84
N VAL A 155 -6.52 -13.93 10.05
CA VAL A 155 -5.09 -14.20 10.20
C VAL A 155 -4.33 -13.73 8.96
N ASP A 156 -3.04 -13.44 9.11
CA ASP A 156 -2.20 -13.06 7.97
C ASP A 156 -2.04 -14.24 7.00
N CYS A 157 -2.23 -13.98 5.71
CA CYS A 157 -2.09 -14.97 4.65
C CYS A 157 -0.70 -14.83 3.99
N PRO A 158 0.23 -15.77 4.22
CA PRO A 158 1.50 -15.78 3.51
C PRO A 158 1.32 -16.23 2.06
N GLY A 159 2.30 -15.94 1.20
CA GLY A 159 2.38 -16.53 -0.15
C GLY A 159 1.22 -16.19 -1.08
N VAL A 160 0.79 -14.91 -1.08
CA VAL A 160 -0.31 -14.42 -1.89
C VAL A 160 0.21 -13.86 -3.21
N VAL A 161 -0.45 -14.19 -4.31
CA VAL A 161 -0.14 -13.67 -5.65
C VAL A 161 -1.41 -13.14 -6.31
N PHE A 162 -1.34 -11.96 -6.90
CA PHE A 162 -2.43 -11.41 -7.73
C PHE A 162 -2.15 -11.70 -9.20
N ASP A 163 -3.04 -12.47 -9.83
CA ASP A 163 -2.91 -12.90 -11.21
C ASP A 163 -4.09 -12.46 -12.08
N THR A 164 -3.85 -11.41 -12.87
CA THR A 164 -4.83 -10.87 -13.84
C THR A 164 -5.13 -11.83 -14.99
N GLY A 165 -4.25 -12.80 -15.25
CA GLY A 165 -4.48 -13.83 -16.27
C GLY A 165 -5.35 -14.98 -15.78
N ASN A 166 -5.57 -15.09 -14.46
CA ASN A 166 -6.32 -16.17 -13.87
C ASN A 166 -7.83 -15.87 -13.88
N THR A 167 -8.47 -16.20 -15.01
CA THR A 167 -9.91 -16.04 -15.24
C THR A 167 -10.76 -17.19 -14.68
N ALA A 168 -10.12 -18.31 -14.31
CA ALA A 168 -10.81 -19.45 -13.69
C ALA A 168 -11.35 -19.13 -12.28
N GLY A 169 -10.82 -18.08 -11.66
CA GLY A 169 -11.19 -17.60 -10.34
C GLY A 169 -10.07 -17.80 -9.32
N THR A 170 -10.25 -17.22 -8.14
CA THR A 170 -9.26 -17.29 -7.06
C THR A 170 -8.95 -18.74 -6.67
N GLY A 171 -7.69 -19.07 -6.42
CA GLY A 171 -7.25 -20.40 -5.99
C GLY A 171 -6.72 -20.39 -4.56
N ILE A 172 -7.04 -21.43 -3.78
CA ILE A 172 -6.44 -21.69 -2.48
C ILE A 172 -5.77 -23.07 -2.40
N SER A 173 -4.52 -23.11 -1.93
CA SER A 173 -3.78 -24.35 -1.77
C SER A 173 -4.36 -25.23 -0.65
N ALA A 174 -4.27 -26.55 -0.81
CA ALA A 174 -4.70 -27.50 0.22
C ALA A 174 -3.94 -27.31 1.56
N ALA A 175 -2.66 -26.93 1.49
CA ALA A 175 -1.87 -26.63 2.67
C ALA A 175 -2.43 -25.43 3.46
N LEU A 176 -2.89 -24.38 2.78
CA LEU A 176 -3.51 -23.24 3.44
C LEU A 176 -4.89 -23.58 4.01
N VAL A 177 -5.72 -24.33 3.30
CA VAL A 177 -7.03 -24.80 3.81
C VAL A 177 -6.86 -25.56 5.12
N LYS A 178 -5.91 -26.50 5.16
CA LYS A 178 -5.61 -27.27 6.37
C LYS A 178 -5.10 -26.38 7.51
N ALA A 179 -4.23 -25.41 7.21
CA ALA A 179 -3.72 -24.47 8.21
C ALA A 179 -4.82 -23.56 8.79
N LEU A 180 -5.86 -23.27 8.00
CA LEU A 180 -7.02 -22.49 8.42
C LEU A 180 -8.14 -23.34 9.06
N ASN A 181 -7.95 -24.66 9.10
CA ASN A 181 -8.92 -25.65 9.58
C ASN A 181 -10.26 -25.62 8.81
N LEU A 182 -10.21 -25.42 7.49
CA LEU A 182 -11.39 -25.24 6.64
C LEU A 182 -11.77 -26.48 5.82
N ASP A 183 -11.23 -27.67 6.15
CA ASP A 183 -11.47 -28.90 5.40
C ASP A 183 -12.97 -29.26 5.30
N ASP A 184 -13.76 -28.94 6.34
CA ASP A 184 -15.22 -29.16 6.37
C ASP A 184 -16.01 -28.15 5.51
N LYS A 185 -15.36 -27.09 5.02
CA LYS A 185 -15.96 -26.04 4.18
C LYS A 185 -15.75 -26.27 2.69
N ILE A 186 -15.05 -27.33 2.32
CA ILE A 186 -14.88 -27.71 0.91
C ILE A 186 -16.23 -28.19 0.37
N ASP A 187 -16.74 -27.48 -0.64
CA ASP A 187 -17.95 -27.88 -1.33
C ASP A 187 -17.64 -28.97 -2.36
N ILE A 188 -17.83 -30.21 -1.96
CA ILE A 188 -17.62 -31.38 -2.82
C ILE A 188 -18.68 -31.51 -3.94
N ARG A 189 -19.76 -30.72 -3.90
CA ARG A 189 -20.83 -30.74 -4.91
C ARG A 189 -20.58 -29.71 -6.00
N ASP A 190 -19.85 -28.64 -5.71
CA ASP A 190 -19.47 -27.62 -6.68
C ASP A 190 -18.06 -27.90 -7.21
N ARG A 191 -18.03 -28.57 -8.36
CA ARG A 191 -16.81 -28.87 -9.12
C ARG A 191 -16.63 -27.87 -10.25
N ARG A 192 -15.41 -27.41 -10.43
CA ARG A 192 -15.03 -26.53 -11.53
C ARG A 192 -13.84 -27.08 -12.29
N SER A 193 -13.98 -27.06 -13.61
CA SER A 193 -12.88 -27.32 -14.53
C SER A 193 -11.92 -26.14 -14.52
N PHE A 194 -10.63 -26.43 -14.61
CA PHE A 194 -9.58 -25.44 -14.76
C PHE A 194 -8.59 -25.86 -15.85
N VAL A 195 -7.95 -24.87 -16.45
CA VAL A 195 -6.86 -25.05 -17.42
C VAL A 195 -5.64 -24.32 -16.87
N GLY A 196 -4.58 -25.06 -16.57
CA GLY A 196 -3.30 -24.53 -16.11
C GLY A 196 -2.45 -24.02 -17.28
N VAL A 197 -1.49 -23.15 -16.96
CA VAL A 197 -0.55 -22.58 -17.94
C VAL A 197 0.52 -23.59 -18.39
N GLY A 198 0.72 -24.68 -17.62
CA GLY A 198 1.64 -25.75 -17.96
C GLY A 198 1.06 -26.75 -18.97
N THR A 199 1.95 -27.50 -19.62
CA THR A 199 1.58 -28.61 -20.49
C THR A 199 1.94 -29.96 -19.87
N ASP A 200 1.15 -30.99 -20.16
CA ASP A 200 1.51 -32.37 -19.87
C ASP A 200 2.71 -32.82 -20.73
N ASN A 201 3.14 -34.07 -20.53
CA ASN A 201 4.25 -34.68 -21.28
C ASN A 201 3.98 -34.79 -22.80
N ASN A 202 2.76 -34.51 -23.25
CA ASN A 202 2.34 -34.55 -24.64
C ASN A 202 2.14 -33.12 -25.22
N GLY A 203 2.50 -32.07 -24.47
CA GLY A 203 2.32 -30.69 -24.90
C GLY A 203 0.87 -30.21 -24.83
N LYS A 204 -0.05 -30.96 -24.20
CA LYS A 204 -1.44 -30.53 -24.00
C LYS A 204 -1.57 -29.69 -22.73
N PRO A 205 -2.47 -28.70 -22.67
CA PRO A 205 -2.73 -27.97 -21.45
C PRO A 205 -3.04 -28.91 -20.29
N ILE A 206 -2.52 -28.60 -19.10
CA ILE A 206 -2.88 -29.32 -17.89
C ILE A 206 -4.31 -28.91 -17.53
N GLU A 207 -5.25 -29.80 -17.76
CA GLU A 207 -6.66 -29.61 -17.44
C GLU A 207 -7.07 -30.52 -16.28
N GLY A 208 -8.03 -30.07 -15.49
CA GLY A 208 -8.55 -30.86 -14.39
C GLY A 208 -9.84 -30.32 -13.82
N GLU A 209 -10.40 -31.04 -12.86
CA GLU A 209 -11.51 -30.57 -12.04
C GLU A 209 -11.05 -30.42 -10.60
N CYS A 210 -11.58 -29.40 -9.92
CA CYS A 210 -11.38 -29.21 -8.49
C CYS A 210 -12.69 -28.84 -7.82
N ASN A 211 -12.78 -29.15 -6.53
CA ASN A 211 -13.89 -28.66 -5.70
C ASN A 211 -13.68 -27.17 -5.41
N THR A 212 -14.71 -26.52 -4.87
CA THR A 212 -14.60 -25.11 -4.46
C THR A 212 -14.70 -24.94 -2.96
N ILE A 213 -14.32 -23.77 -2.47
CA ILE A 213 -14.43 -23.38 -1.07
C ILE A 213 -14.72 -21.88 -1.00
N MET A 214 -15.69 -21.49 -0.18
CA MET A 214 -15.93 -20.08 0.09
C MET A 214 -14.84 -19.53 1.01
N ILE A 215 -14.19 -18.45 0.59
CA ILE A 215 -13.17 -17.75 1.38
C ILE A 215 -13.57 -16.31 1.62
N HIS A 216 -13.16 -15.80 2.78
CA HIS A 216 -13.29 -14.39 3.14
C HIS A 216 -11.90 -13.82 3.34
N VAL A 217 -11.56 -12.82 2.54
CA VAL A 217 -10.26 -12.15 2.58
C VAL A 217 -10.45 -10.68 2.91
N LYS A 218 -9.49 -10.13 3.65
CA LYS A 218 -9.37 -8.71 3.89
C LYS A 218 -8.12 -8.20 3.20
N ILE A 219 -8.33 -7.32 2.23
CA ILE A 219 -7.28 -6.61 1.50
C ILE A 219 -7.43 -5.14 1.87
N ARG A 220 -6.47 -4.62 2.63
CA ARG A 220 -6.55 -3.29 3.26
C ARG A 220 -7.77 -3.19 4.18
N ASP A 221 -8.67 -2.24 3.95
CA ASP A 221 -9.91 -2.03 4.68
C ASP A 221 -11.10 -2.78 4.08
N MET A 222 -10.93 -3.41 2.91
CA MET A 222 -12.01 -4.07 2.18
C MET A 222 -12.17 -5.53 2.59
N TRP A 223 -13.42 -5.91 2.85
CA TRP A 223 -13.84 -7.29 3.08
C TRP A 223 -14.40 -7.86 1.80
N LEU A 224 -13.73 -8.88 1.27
CA LEU A 224 -14.06 -9.52 0.01
C LEU A 224 -14.37 -11.00 0.25
N THR A 225 -15.40 -11.48 -0.42
CA THR A 225 -15.81 -12.88 -0.37
C THR A 225 -15.70 -13.46 -1.77
N GLY A 226 -15.03 -14.60 -1.89
CA GLY A 226 -14.79 -15.27 -3.17
C GLY A 226 -15.01 -16.76 -3.04
N LYS A 227 -15.39 -17.39 -4.16
CA LYS A 227 -15.47 -18.85 -4.26
C LYS A 227 -14.17 -19.36 -4.88
N ALA A 228 -13.28 -19.87 -4.05
CA ALA A 228 -11.96 -20.28 -4.47
C ALA A 228 -11.91 -21.73 -4.96
N LEU A 229 -11.03 -22.01 -5.92
CA LEU A 229 -10.68 -23.33 -6.40
C LEU A 229 -9.79 -24.04 -5.38
N TYR A 230 -10.23 -25.17 -4.85
CA TYR A 230 -9.51 -25.93 -3.82
C TYR A 230 -8.33 -26.72 -4.41
N GLY A 231 -7.17 -26.62 -3.78
CA GLY A 231 -5.97 -27.36 -4.17
C GLY A 231 -5.16 -26.71 -5.29
N ILE A 232 -5.54 -25.51 -5.71
CA ILE A 232 -4.91 -24.71 -6.76
C ILE A 232 -4.56 -23.35 -6.14
N PRO A 233 -3.36 -22.76 -6.31
CA PRO A 233 -2.27 -23.19 -7.18
C PRO A 233 -1.35 -24.26 -6.55
N PRO A 234 -0.57 -24.98 -7.38
CA PRO A 234 0.46 -25.89 -6.89
C PRO A 234 1.70 -25.14 -6.34
N GLY A 235 2.44 -25.81 -5.45
CA GLY A 235 3.75 -25.34 -4.99
C GLY A 235 3.69 -24.38 -3.79
N LYS A 236 4.49 -23.31 -3.82
CA LYS A 236 4.69 -22.39 -2.68
C LYS A 236 3.67 -21.26 -2.58
N ILE A 237 2.79 -21.11 -3.58
CA ILE A 237 1.75 -20.10 -3.55
C ILE A 237 0.59 -20.66 -2.73
N HIS A 238 0.18 -19.93 -1.69
CA HIS A 238 -0.89 -20.38 -0.82
C HIS A 238 -2.26 -19.87 -1.27
N LEU A 239 -2.29 -18.65 -1.83
CA LEU A 239 -3.49 -17.99 -2.31
C LEU A 239 -3.19 -17.26 -3.63
N LEU A 240 -3.89 -17.62 -4.69
CA LEU A 240 -3.82 -16.99 -6.01
C LEU A 240 -5.09 -16.17 -6.23
N ILE A 241 -5.03 -14.86 -6.03
CA ILE A 241 -6.15 -13.95 -6.23
C ILE A 241 -6.36 -13.77 -7.74
N GLY A 242 -7.49 -14.25 -8.24
CA GLY A 242 -7.89 -14.19 -9.66
C GLY A 242 -8.78 -13.00 -9.99
N THR A 243 -9.27 -12.95 -11.23
CA THR A 243 -10.06 -11.79 -11.72
C THR A 243 -11.35 -11.57 -10.94
N ASP A 244 -11.94 -12.62 -10.37
CA ASP A 244 -13.13 -12.56 -9.53
C ASP A 244 -13.00 -11.60 -8.32
N ILE A 245 -11.83 -11.54 -7.70
CA ILE A 245 -11.54 -10.61 -6.59
C ILE A 245 -10.86 -9.33 -7.11
N ILE A 246 -10.02 -9.42 -8.16
CA ILE A 246 -9.36 -8.25 -8.75
C ILE A 246 -10.38 -7.27 -9.33
N ASP A 247 -11.45 -7.74 -9.96
CA ASP A 247 -12.49 -6.87 -10.53
C ASP A 247 -13.24 -6.12 -9.42
N LEU A 248 -13.46 -6.76 -8.27
CA LEU A 248 -14.05 -6.09 -7.09
C LEU A 248 -13.13 -5.00 -6.53
N LEU A 249 -11.81 -5.21 -6.57
CA LEU A 249 -10.82 -4.17 -6.26
C LEU A 249 -10.88 -3.02 -7.29
N GLY A 250 -11.00 -3.35 -8.58
CA GLY A 250 -11.12 -2.39 -9.67
C GLY A 250 -12.36 -1.49 -9.57
N GLN A 251 -13.50 -2.03 -9.13
CA GLN A 251 -14.73 -1.26 -8.85
C GLN A 251 -14.55 -0.20 -7.75
N LYS A 252 -13.46 -0.27 -6.97
CA LYS A 252 -13.08 0.70 -5.94
C LYS A 252 -11.87 1.56 -6.36
N ASP A 253 -11.56 1.57 -7.66
CA ASP A 253 -10.43 2.22 -8.32
C ASP A 253 -9.05 1.71 -7.89
N PHE A 254 -8.96 0.50 -7.34
CA PHE A 254 -7.66 -0.12 -7.13
C PHE A 254 -7.11 -0.67 -8.45
N LYS A 255 -5.82 -0.40 -8.69
CA LYS A 255 -5.03 -0.96 -9.79
C LYS A 255 -4.02 -1.94 -9.23
N LEU A 256 -3.56 -2.90 -10.04
CA LEU A 256 -2.42 -3.73 -9.66
C LEU A 256 -1.12 -3.08 -10.15
N GLY A 257 -0.10 -3.05 -9.30
CA GLY A 257 1.24 -2.57 -9.62
C GLY A 257 2.31 -3.62 -9.34
N LYS A 258 3.52 -3.36 -9.82
CA LYS A 258 4.68 -4.23 -9.57
C LYS A 258 5.01 -4.32 -8.07
#